data_AF-A0A356NZG2-F1
#
_entry.id   AF-A0A356NZG2-F1
#
_cell.length_a   1.000
_cell.length_b   1.000
_cell.length_c   1.000
_cell.angle_alpha   90.00
_cell.angle_beta   90.00
_cell.angle_gamma   90.00
#
_symmetry.space_group_name_H-M   'P 1'
#
loop_
_entity.id
_entity.type
_entity.pdbx_description
1 polymer ?
#
loop_
_entity_poly.entity_id
_entity_poly.type
_entity_poly.pdbx_seq_one_letter_code
_entity_poly.pdbx_strand_id
1 'polypeptide(L)'
;NQLSAIAFMIPIAMATAGTIRVGNYAGAQDRTNLFRSASATMIIAIVATLGTTLVLLIWPETLVGLFLDNDDPLFADVILVAMPLMLLTALYQIPDGIQAVAISVLRGVNDTRLPGLIAIASFWIPGIGLGALLGFGFDQGAVGVWTGIAVGLSVAAGLLTLRLVMALQRIRKGGTILSG
;
A
#
# COMPACT_ATOMS: atom_id res chain seq x y z
N ASN A 1 21.34 5.23 7.74
CA ASN A 1 20.49 4.45 6.79
C ASN A 1 19.79 3.21 7.36
N GLN A 2 19.90 2.84 8.65
CA GLN A 2 19.20 1.66 9.20
C GLN A 2 18.00 2.00 10.10
N LEU A 3 17.96 3.19 10.73
CA LEU A 3 16.86 3.61 11.59
C LEU A 3 15.53 3.81 10.85
N SER A 4 15.57 4.35 9.61
CA SER A 4 14.40 4.57 8.76
C SER A 4 13.73 3.25 8.35
N ALA A 5 14.52 2.19 8.13
CA ALA A 5 14.00 0.86 7.85
C ALA A 5 13.23 0.28 9.05
N ILE A 6 13.71 0.53 10.28
CA ILE A 6 13.06 0.04 11.51
C ILE A 6 11.69 0.71 11.72
N ALA A 7 11.58 2.03 11.49
CA ALA A 7 10.32 2.75 11.60
C ALA A 7 9.27 2.29 10.57
N PHE A 8 9.71 1.91 9.36
CA PHE A 8 8.84 1.35 8.32
C PHE A 8 8.53 -0.14 8.49
N MET A 9 9.31 -0.88 9.28
CA MET A 9 9.07 -2.31 9.53
C MET A 9 7.92 -2.57 10.51
N ILE A 10 7.63 -1.65 11.43
CA ILE A 10 6.57 -1.84 12.44
C ILE A 10 5.18 -1.99 11.79
N PRO A 11 4.75 -1.15 10.82
CA PRO A 11 3.48 -1.34 10.12
C PRO A 11 3.42 -2.64 9.30
N ILE A 12 4.53 -3.00 8.65
CA ILE A 12 4.64 -4.22 7.84
C ILE A 12 4.51 -5.47 8.73
N ALA A 13 5.11 -5.45 9.92
CA ALA A 13 5.00 -6.53 10.90
C ALA A 13 3.56 -6.71 11.40
N MET A 14 2.83 -5.62 11.63
CA MET A 14 1.41 -5.69 12.02
C MET A 14 0.53 -6.23 10.89
N ALA A 15 0.76 -5.81 9.64
CA ALA A 15 0.03 -6.28 8.46
C ALA A 15 0.25 -7.78 8.18
N THR A 16 1.49 -8.25 8.35
CA THR A 16 1.85 -9.68 8.20
C THR A 16 1.26 -10.54 9.32
N ALA A 17 1.25 -10.07 10.57
CA ALA A 17 0.59 -10.76 11.68
C ALA A 17 -0.93 -10.91 11.46
N GLY A 18 -1.59 -9.89 10.92
CA GLY A 18 -3.01 -9.96 10.54
C GLY A 18 -3.28 -11.01 9.45
N THR A 19 -2.37 -11.15 8.50
CA THR A 19 -2.43 -12.16 7.44
C THR A 19 -2.36 -13.59 7.97
N ILE A 20 -1.46 -13.85 8.93
CA ILE A 20 -1.32 -15.18 9.56
C ILE A 20 -2.62 -15.58 10.25
N ARG A 21 -3.29 -14.66 10.96
CA ARG A 21 -4.60 -14.92 11.59
C ARG A 21 -5.67 -15.25 10.55
N VAL A 22 -5.76 -14.49 9.46
CA VAL A 22 -6.71 -14.78 8.37
C VAL A 22 -6.47 -16.16 7.77
N GLY A 23 -5.21 -16.51 7.48
CA GLY A 23 -4.86 -17.82 6.93
C GLY A 23 -5.21 -18.98 7.88
N ASN A 24 -5.02 -18.79 9.18
CA ASN A 24 -5.38 -19.79 10.19
C ASN A 24 -6.89 -20.06 10.22
N TYR A 25 -7.73 -19.01 10.23
CA TYR A 25 -9.20 -19.18 10.19
C TYR A 25 -9.70 -19.72 8.84
N ALA A 26 -9.03 -19.38 7.74
CA ALA A 26 -9.35 -19.93 6.42
C ALA A 26 -9.11 -21.45 6.38
N GLY A 27 -7.99 -21.92 6.95
CA GLY A 27 -7.68 -23.34 7.09
C GLY A 27 -8.66 -24.08 8.01
N ALA A 28 -9.08 -23.44 9.10
CA ALA A 28 -10.03 -24.00 10.07
C ALA A 28 -11.50 -24.03 9.60
N GLN A 29 -11.80 -23.58 8.37
CA GLN A 29 -13.16 -23.42 7.84
C GLN A 29 -14.10 -22.54 8.70
N ASP A 30 -13.54 -21.73 9.60
CA ASP A 30 -14.30 -20.84 10.48
C ASP A 30 -14.63 -19.54 9.75
N ARG A 31 -15.74 -19.56 9.01
CA ARG A 31 -16.19 -18.44 8.19
C ARG A 31 -16.39 -17.17 9.01
N THR A 32 -17.01 -17.26 10.19
CA THR A 32 -17.33 -16.10 11.02
C THR A 32 -16.07 -15.38 11.48
N ASN A 33 -15.09 -16.13 11.98
CA ASN A 33 -13.84 -15.54 12.44
C ASN A 33 -12.90 -15.14 11.30
N LEU A 34 -13.04 -15.74 10.11
CA LEU A 34 -12.37 -15.30 8.89
C LEU A 34 -12.78 -13.86 8.52
N PHE A 35 -14.09 -13.55 8.47
CA PHE A 35 -14.54 -12.17 8.16
C PHE A 35 -14.06 -11.17 9.19
N ARG A 36 -14.20 -11.51 10.47
CA ARG A 36 -13.78 -10.63 11.57
C ARG A 36 -12.28 -10.35 11.49
N SER A 37 -11.47 -11.37 11.21
CA SER A 37 -10.03 -11.21 11.08
C SER A 37 -9.66 -10.44 9.82
N ALA A 38 -10.29 -10.71 8.68
CA ALA A 38 -10.02 -9.98 7.43
C ALA A 38 -10.38 -8.48 7.55
N SER A 39 -11.54 -8.17 8.12
CA SER A 39 -11.97 -6.79 8.37
C SER A 39 -11.10 -6.09 9.41
N ALA A 40 -10.75 -6.75 10.51
CA ALA A 40 -9.85 -6.20 11.52
C ALA A 40 -8.45 -5.91 10.94
N THR A 41 -7.89 -6.83 10.16
CA THR A 41 -6.59 -6.64 9.49
C THR A 41 -6.64 -5.44 8.53
N MET A 42 -7.72 -5.29 7.76
CA MET A 42 -7.89 -4.13 6.87
C MET A 42 -7.94 -2.81 7.64
N ILE A 43 -8.73 -2.75 8.73
CA ILE A 43 -8.86 -1.55 9.56
C ILE A 43 -7.54 -1.19 10.23
N ILE A 44 -6.88 -2.16 10.87
CA ILE A 44 -5.59 -1.93 11.56
C ILE A 44 -4.55 -1.42 10.58
N ALA A 45 -4.49 -2.01 9.39
CA ALA A 45 -3.52 -1.59 8.39
C ALA A 45 -3.82 -0.18 7.85
N ILE A 46 -5.07 0.15 7.56
CA ILE A 46 -5.45 1.52 7.15
C ILE A 46 -5.09 2.52 8.25
N VAL A 47 -5.40 2.22 9.52
CA VAL A 47 -5.05 3.10 10.65
C VAL A 47 -3.54 3.23 10.81
N ALA A 48 -2.78 2.15 10.66
CA ALA A 48 -1.32 2.18 10.73
C ALA A 48 -0.72 3.01 9.58
N THR A 49 -1.19 2.80 8.35
CA THR A 49 -0.76 3.56 7.17
C THR A 49 -1.08 5.04 7.32
N LEU A 50 -2.32 5.40 7.72
CA LEU A 50 -2.71 6.79 7.98
C LEU A 50 -1.88 7.40 9.12
N GLY A 51 -1.63 6.64 10.20
CA GLY A 51 -0.79 7.08 11.30
C GLY A 51 0.64 7.40 10.84
N THR A 52 1.26 6.52 10.04
CA THR A 52 2.58 6.78 9.49
C THR A 52 2.61 7.97 8.53
N THR A 53 1.58 8.12 7.69
CA THR A 53 1.46 9.27 6.79
C THR A 53 1.30 10.58 7.56
N LEU A 54 0.51 10.61 8.64
CA LEU A 54 0.36 11.78 9.50
C LEU A 54 1.67 12.15 10.20
N VAL A 55 2.41 11.17 10.72
CA VAL A 55 3.73 11.42 11.34
C VAL A 55 4.69 12.05 10.34
N LEU A 56 4.72 11.56 9.09
CA LEU A 56 5.55 12.12 8.02
C LEU A 56 5.13 13.55 7.63
N LEU A 57 3.84 13.87 7.66
CA LEU A 57 3.33 15.19 7.31
C LEU A 57 3.47 16.23 8.43
N ILE A 58 3.39 15.82 9.70
CA ILE A 58 3.41 16.73 10.86
C ILE A 58 4.84 17.05 11.30
N TRP A 59 5.78 16.10 11.20
CA TRP A 59 7.17 16.28 11.65
C TRP A 59 8.21 16.09 10.54
N PRO A 60 8.09 16.77 9.38
CA PRO A 60 9.06 16.62 8.31
C PRO A 60 10.45 17.12 8.72
N GLU A 61 10.54 18.29 9.37
CA GLU A 61 11.80 18.90 9.78
C GLU A 61 12.50 18.11 10.90
N THR A 62 11.75 17.61 11.88
CA THR A 62 12.31 16.78 12.96
C THR A 62 12.87 15.46 12.42
N LEU A 63 12.21 14.88 11.43
CA LEU A 63 12.69 13.67 10.76
C LEU A 63 13.93 13.96 9.91
N VAL A 64 13.96 15.08 9.17
CA VAL A 64 15.13 15.47 8.37
C VAL A 64 16.31 15.85 9.26
N GLY A 65 16.08 16.56 10.37
CA GLY A 65 17.07 16.92 11.39
C GLY A 65 17.61 15.73 12.20
N LEU A 66 16.94 14.57 12.14
CA LEU A 66 17.47 13.30 12.64
C LEU A 66 18.49 12.66 11.67
N PHE A 67 18.53 13.10 10.41
CA PHE A 67 19.45 12.60 9.37
C PHE A 67 20.53 13.60 8.95
N LEU A 68 20.32 14.90 9.16
CA LEU A 68 21.26 15.99 8.84
C LEU A 68 21.35 16.96 10.03
N ASP A 69 22.56 17.33 10.45
CA ASP A 69 22.76 18.33 11.49
C ASP A 69 22.24 19.70 11.02
N ASN A 70 21.55 20.42 11.92
CA ASN A 70 20.90 21.71 11.63
C ASN A 70 21.87 22.83 11.19
N ASP A 71 23.19 22.65 11.40
CA ASP A 71 24.23 23.62 11.05
C ASP A 71 24.84 23.42 9.65
N ASP A 72 24.38 22.41 8.89
CA ASP A 72 24.90 22.16 7.55
C ASP A 72 24.26 23.13 6.52
N PRO A 73 25.03 23.90 5.74
CA PRO A 73 24.50 24.78 4.69
C PRO A 73 23.61 24.06 3.67
N LEU A 74 23.78 22.75 3.50
CA LEU A 74 22.93 21.92 2.65
C LEU A 74 21.51 21.68 3.20
N PHE A 75 21.24 21.95 4.49
CA PHE A 75 19.95 21.66 5.12
C PHE A 75 18.79 22.40 4.45
N ALA A 76 19.01 23.67 4.08
CA ALA A 76 18.02 24.50 3.40
C ALA A 76 17.70 23.98 1.98
N ASP A 77 18.72 23.56 1.23
CA ASP A 77 18.56 23.00 -0.11
C ASP A 77 17.93 21.60 -0.08
N VAL A 78 18.26 20.79 0.93
CA VAL A 78 17.68 19.46 1.12
C VAL A 78 16.20 19.55 1.49
N ILE A 79 15.78 20.50 2.33
CA ILE A 79 14.35 20.70 2.65
C ILE A 79 13.55 21.06 1.40
N LEU A 80 14.08 21.94 0.53
CA LEU A 80 13.42 22.35 -0.71
C LEU A 80 13.18 21.17 -1.67
N VAL A 81 14.07 20.18 -1.69
CA VAL A 81 13.93 18.96 -2.51
C VAL A 81 13.14 17.86 -1.79
N ALA A 82 13.28 17.76 -0.46
CA ALA A 82 12.65 16.72 0.35
C ALA A 82 11.14 16.95 0.50
N MET A 83 10.67 18.19 0.64
CA MET A 83 9.25 18.47 0.85
C MET A 83 8.33 17.96 -0.28
N PRO A 84 8.62 18.20 -1.58
CA PRO A 84 7.84 17.63 -2.67
C PRO A 84 7.85 16.09 -2.67
N LEU A 85 9.01 15.49 -2.39
CA LEU A 85 9.16 14.04 -2.35
C LEU A 85 8.39 13.42 -1.18
N MET A 86 8.37 14.07 -0.01
CA MET A 86 7.57 13.64 1.14
C MET A 86 6.08 13.70 0.85
N LEU A 87 5.62 14.76 0.18
CA LEU A 87 4.22 14.87 -0.26
C LEU A 87 3.85 13.75 -1.24
N LEU A 88 4.74 13.46 -2.18
CA LEU A 88 4.61 12.35 -3.12
C LEU A 88 4.55 11.00 -2.38
N THR A 89 5.43 10.80 -1.39
CA THR A 89 5.51 9.59 -0.58
C THR A 89 4.23 9.37 0.23
N ALA A 90 3.71 10.42 0.85
CA ALA A 90 2.44 10.41 1.56
C ALA A 90 1.27 10.01 0.64
N LEU A 91 1.27 10.49 -0.61
CA LEU A 91 0.26 10.14 -1.60
C LEU A 91 0.34 8.66 -2.01
N TYR A 92 1.54 8.09 -2.17
CA TYR A 92 1.72 6.69 -2.54
C TYR A 92 1.42 5.72 -1.40
N GLN A 93 1.68 6.13 -0.17
CA GLN A 93 1.64 5.24 0.99
C GLN A 93 0.24 4.67 1.26
N ILE A 94 -0.82 5.44 1.00
CA ILE A 94 -2.21 5.01 1.18
C ILE A 94 -2.59 3.87 0.22
N PRO A 95 -2.54 4.05 -1.12
CA PRO A 95 -2.88 2.99 -2.06
C PRO A 95 -1.93 1.79 -1.94
N ASP A 96 -0.64 2.01 -1.64
CA ASP A 96 0.32 0.93 -1.41
C ASP A 96 -0.07 0.07 -0.19
N GLY A 97 -0.38 0.71 0.93
CA GLY A 97 -0.85 0.01 2.14
C GLY A 97 -2.13 -0.79 1.91
N ILE A 98 -3.12 -0.20 1.23
CA ILE A 98 -4.39 -0.88 0.89
C ILE A 98 -4.13 -2.10 0.00
N GLN A 99 -3.33 -1.93 -1.05
CA GLN A 99 -2.98 -2.99 -1.98
C GLN A 99 -2.26 -4.14 -1.29
N ALA A 100 -1.23 -3.84 -0.48
CA ALA A 100 -0.43 -4.84 0.22
C ALA A 100 -1.29 -5.71 1.14
N VAL A 101 -2.22 -5.09 1.86
CA VAL A 101 -3.13 -5.81 2.78
C VAL A 101 -4.11 -6.66 2.01
N ALA A 102 -4.73 -6.11 0.95
CA ALA A 102 -5.67 -6.86 0.12
C ALA A 102 -5.02 -8.12 -0.47
N ILE A 103 -3.80 -8.00 -1.01
CA ILE A 103 -3.03 -9.14 -1.53
C ILE A 103 -2.74 -10.16 -0.42
N SER A 104 -2.36 -9.69 0.77
CA SER A 104 -1.99 -10.59 1.86
C SER A 104 -3.20 -11.38 2.39
N VAL A 105 -4.35 -10.73 2.54
CA VAL A 105 -5.61 -11.39 2.93
C VAL A 105 -6.09 -12.36 1.85
N LEU A 106 -5.99 -11.99 0.56
CA LEU A 106 -6.32 -12.87 -0.57
C LEU A 106 -5.40 -14.11 -0.63
N ARG A 107 -4.10 -13.92 -0.36
CA ARG A 107 -3.14 -15.02 -0.22
C ARG A 107 -3.49 -15.94 0.95
N GLY A 108 -4.01 -15.40 2.05
CA GLY A 108 -4.50 -16.17 3.19
C GLY A 108 -5.67 -17.11 2.88
N VAL A 109 -6.51 -16.78 1.88
CA VAL A 109 -7.58 -17.65 1.37
C VAL A 109 -7.17 -18.42 0.10
N ASN A 110 -5.86 -18.46 -0.20
CA ASN A 110 -5.25 -19.12 -1.35
C ASN A 110 -5.64 -18.56 -2.73
N ASP A 111 -6.22 -17.34 -2.79
CA ASP A 111 -6.46 -16.62 -4.05
C ASP A 111 -5.21 -15.82 -4.43
N THR A 112 -4.32 -16.40 -5.24
CA THR A 112 -3.02 -15.80 -5.60
C THR A 112 -2.88 -15.47 -7.08
N ARG A 113 -3.56 -16.21 -7.96
CA ARG A 113 -3.46 -16.04 -9.42
C ARG A 113 -4.06 -14.72 -9.88
N LEU A 114 -5.28 -14.41 -9.45
CA LEU A 114 -5.98 -13.22 -9.89
C LEU A 114 -5.35 -11.92 -9.33
N PRO A 115 -4.92 -11.87 -8.05
CA PRO A 115 -4.20 -10.71 -7.54
C PRO A 115 -2.91 -10.39 -8.29
N GLY A 116 -2.14 -11.43 -8.68
CA GLY A 116 -0.94 -11.25 -9.48
C GLY A 116 -1.24 -10.63 -10.85
N LEU A 117 -2.30 -11.10 -11.52
CA LEU A 117 -2.71 -10.55 -12.82
C LEU A 117 -3.20 -9.10 -12.69
N ILE A 118 -3.98 -8.80 -11.65
CA ILE A 118 -4.46 -7.43 -11.38
C ILE A 118 -3.27 -6.49 -11.14
N ALA A 119 -2.27 -6.91 -10.37
CA ALA A 119 -1.08 -6.11 -10.12
C ALA A 119 -0.35 -5.80 -11.45
N ILE A 120 -0.07 -6.82 -12.27
CA ILE A 120 0.59 -6.64 -13.56
C ILE A 120 -0.22 -5.70 -14.46
N ALA A 121 -1.51 -5.95 -14.64
CA ALA A 121 -2.36 -5.14 -15.51
C ALA A 121 -2.44 -3.68 -15.07
N SER A 122 -2.51 -3.43 -13.77
CA SER A 122 -2.61 -2.07 -13.21
C SER A 122 -1.29 -1.31 -13.33
N PHE A 123 -0.14 -1.97 -13.21
CA PHE A 123 1.13 -1.30 -13.44
C PHE A 123 1.41 -1.05 -14.92
N TRP A 124 0.99 -1.95 -15.81
CA TRP A 124 1.26 -1.81 -17.24
C TRP A 124 0.32 -0.83 -17.94
N ILE A 125 -1.00 -0.95 -17.72
CA ILE A 125 -1.97 -0.18 -18.48
C ILE A 125 -2.05 1.27 -17.96
N PRO A 126 -2.51 1.52 -16.72
CA PRO A 126 -2.49 2.87 -16.19
C PRO A 126 -1.08 3.35 -15.80
N GLY A 127 -0.26 2.52 -15.14
CA GLY A 127 1.07 2.94 -14.68
C GLY A 127 1.99 3.43 -15.80
N ILE A 128 2.36 2.51 -16.71
CA ILE A 128 3.25 2.81 -17.84
C ILE A 128 2.51 3.61 -18.91
N GLY A 129 1.26 3.26 -19.24
CA GLY A 129 0.50 3.95 -20.30
C GLY A 129 0.23 5.42 -19.98
N LEU A 130 -0.34 5.76 -18.83
CA LEU A 130 -0.55 7.16 -18.45
C LEU A 130 0.77 7.86 -18.14
N GLY A 131 1.74 7.15 -17.56
CA GLY A 131 3.06 7.72 -17.28
C GLY A 131 3.78 8.17 -18.57
N ALA A 132 3.74 7.34 -19.61
CA ALA A 132 4.31 7.67 -20.91
C ALA A 132 3.51 8.78 -21.62
N LEU A 133 2.18 8.73 -21.56
CA LEU A 133 1.32 9.75 -22.16
C LEU A 133 1.52 11.13 -21.52
N LEU A 134 1.54 11.20 -20.18
CA LEU A 134 1.71 12.45 -19.46
C LEU A 134 3.16 12.95 -19.51
N GLY A 135 4.12 12.04 -19.35
CA GLY A 135 5.54 12.38 -19.31
C GLY A 135 6.09 12.84 -20.67
N PHE A 136 5.72 12.16 -21.76
CA PHE A 136 6.23 12.43 -23.10
C PHE A 136 5.22 13.06 -24.05
N GLY A 137 3.92 12.80 -23.88
CA GLY A 137 2.88 13.36 -24.75
C GLY A 137 2.41 14.77 -24.35
N PHE A 138 2.48 15.10 -23.05
CA PHE A 138 2.10 16.42 -22.51
C PHE A 138 3.28 17.22 -21.95
N ASP A 139 4.53 16.80 -22.23
CA ASP A 139 5.77 17.44 -21.75
C ASP A 139 5.84 17.68 -20.23
N GLN A 140 5.14 16.87 -19.42
CA GLN A 140 5.19 16.97 -17.96
C GLN A 140 6.44 16.28 -17.36
N GLY A 141 7.27 15.66 -18.20
CA GLY A 141 8.54 15.04 -17.82
C GLY A 141 8.39 14.06 -16.66
N ALA A 142 9.22 14.23 -15.62
CA ALA A 142 9.21 13.36 -14.45
C ALA A 142 7.87 13.36 -13.70
N VAL A 143 7.19 14.51 -13.61
CA VAL A 143 5.92 14.63 -12.88
C VAL A 143 4.83 13.77 -13.55
N GLY A 144 4.79 13.74 -14.88
CA GLY A 144 3.86 12.90 -15.63
C GLY A 144 4.07 11.40 -15.36
N VAL A 145 5.33 10.96 -15.29
CA VAL A 145 5.69 9.55 -15.00
C VAL A 145 5.25 9.15 -13.60
N TRP A 146 5.56 9.95 -12.59
CA TRP A 146 5.13 9.69 -11.21
C TRP A 146 3.60 9.68 -11.08
N THR A 147 2.92 10.61 -11.75
CA THR A 147 1.45 10.64 -11.78
C THR A 147 0.87 9.35 -12.36
N GLY A 148 1.44 8.85 -13.47
CA GLY A 148 1.07 7.54 -14.03
C GLY A 148 1.21 6.40 -13.03
N ILE A 149 2.35 6.31 -12.35
CA ILE A 149 2.59 5.32 -11.29
C ILE A 149 1.55 5.43 -10.18
N ALA A 150 1.19 6.65 -9.75
CA ALA A 150 0.21 6.89 -8.69
C ALA A 150 -1.18 6.38 -9.07
N VAL A 151 -1.58 6.63 -10.32
CA VAL A 151 -2.83 6.10 -10.86
C VAL A 151 -2.77 4.58 -10.93
N GLY A 152 -1.67 4.00 -11.39
CA GLY A 152 -1.47 2.55 -11.44
C GLY A 152 -1.63 1.87 -10.07
N LEU A 153 -0.98 2.40 -9.03
CA LEU A 153 -1.14 1.91 -7.66
C LEU A 153 -2.56 2.06 -7.14
N SER A 154 -3.21 3.19 -7.41
CA SER A 154 -4.58 3.47 -6.96
C SER A 154 -5.60 2.53 -7.60
N VAL A 155 -5.45 2.27 -8.90
CA VAL A 155 -6.28 1.30 -9.64
C VAL A 155 -6.08 -0.11 -9.08
N ALA A 156 -4.83 -0.53 -8.86
CA ALA A 156 -4.53 -1.82 -8.27
C ALA A 156 -5.13 -1.96 -6.86
N ALA A 157 -4.96 -0.95 -6.00
CA ALA A 157 -5.54 -0.92 -4.66
C ALA A 157 -7.08 -1.08 -4.69
N GLY A 158 -7.74 -0.35 -5.59
CA GLY A 158 -9.20 -0.45 -5.78
C GLY A 158 -9.64 -1.83 -6.27
N LEU A 159 -9.01 -2.36 -7.32
CA LEU A 159 -9.36 -3.66 -7.91
C LEU A 159 -9.11 -4.82 -6.94
N LEU A 160 -8.00 -4.79 -6.20
CA LEU A 160 -7.66 -5.83 -5.22
C LEU A 160 -8.58 -5.77 -4.00
N THR A 161 -8.95 -4.56 -3.54
CA THR A 161 -9.95 -4.39 -2.49
C THR A 161 -11.31 -4.91 -2.94
N LEU A 162 -11.73 -4.58 -4.16
CA LEU A 162 -12.97 -5.10 -4.74
C LEU A 162 -12.96 -6.63 -4.80
N ARG A 163 -11.86 -7.21 -5.29
CA ARG A 163 -11.69 -8.67 -5.34
C ARG A 163 -11.75 -9.30 -3.95
N LEU A 164 -11.11 -8.69 -2.96
CA LEU A 164 -11.18 -9.14 -1.58
C LEU A 164 -12.62 -9.13 -1.07
N VAL A 165 -13.35 -8.03 -1.26
CA VAL A 165 -14.75 -7.93 -0.84
C VAL A 165 -15.63 -8.97 -1.54
N MET A 166 -15.44 -9.20 -2.84
CA MET A 166 -16.16 -10.24 -3.58
C MET A 166 -15.84 -11.65 -3.07
N ALA A 167 -14.55 -11.96 -2.84
CA ALA A 167 -14.11 -13.24 -2.31
C ALA A 167 -14.72 -13.50 -0.92
N LEU A 168 -14.65 -12.50 -0.04
CA LEU A 168 -15.30 -12.53 1.26
C LEU A 168 -16.81 -12.73 1.09
N GLN A 169 -17.53 -11.92 0.32
CA GLN A 169 -18.99 -12.12 0.13
C GLN A 169 -19.36 -13.52 -0.40
N ARG A 170 -18.56 -14.09 -1.29
CA ARG A 170 -18.73 -15.46 -1.80
C ARG A 170 -18.65 -16.49 -0.67
N ILE A 171 -17.64 -16.37 0.19
CA ILE A 171 -17.45 -17.24 1.35
C ILE A 171 -18.63 -17.11 2.33
N ARG A 172 -19.18 -15.90 2.49
CA ARG A 172 -20.32 -15.63 3.39
C ARG A 172 -21.57 -16.36 2.92
N LYS A 173 -21.80 -16.38 1.61
CA LYS A 173 -22.94 -17.05 0.95
C LYS A 173 -22.77 -18.57 0.87
N GLY A 174 -21.74 -19.14 1.49
CA GLY A 174 -21.51 -20.57 1.55
C GLY A 174 -20.62 -21.13 0.45
N GLY A 175 -20.01 -20.28 -0.37
CA GLY A 175 -19.06 -20.70 -1.40
C GLY A 175 -17.76 -21.29 -0.83
N THR A 176 -16.95 -21.87 -1.71
CA THR A 176 -15.65 -22.47 -1.37
C THR A 176 -14.69 -21.43 -0.80
N ILE A 177 -14.02 -21.79 0.30
CA ILE A 177 -13.07 -20.94 1.03
C ILE A 177 -11.73 -20.85 0.29
N LEU A 178 -11.30 -21.97 -0.31
CA LEU A 178 -10.06 -22.06 -1.09
C LEU A 178 -10.43 -22.04 -2.58
N SER A 179 -10.03 -21.00 -3.29
CA SER A 179 -10.06 -20.97 -4.76
C SER A 179 -8.68 -21.31 -5.30
N GLY A 180 -8.46 -22.57 -5.69
CA GLY A 180 -7.30 -22.97 -6.50
C GLY A 180 -7.48 -22.60 -7.96
#